data_AF-A0A2N2C2B4-F1
#
_entry.id   AF-A0A2N2C2B4-F1
#
_cell.length_a   1.000
_cell.length_b   1.000
_cell.length_c   1.000
_cell.angle_alpha   90.00
_cell.angle_beta   90.00
_cell.angle_gamma   90.00
#
_symmetry.space_group_name_H-M   'P 1'
#
loop_
_entity.id
_entity.type
_entity.pdbx_description
1 polymer ?
#
loop_
_entity_poly.entity_id
_entity_poly.type
_entity_poly.pdbx_seq_one_letter_code
_entity_poly.pdbx_strand_id
1 'polypeptide(L)'
;EGIKVGLIRPKTLYPFPFKQINEAADKVKFMLTAELSMGQMVHDVRLAVNGKVPVYFYGRAGGMIFEPKEISDAVKSHLGGE
;
A
#
# COMPACT_ATOMS: atom_id res chain seq x y z
N GLU A 1 -15.07 -8.09 9.77
CA GLU A 1 -15.72 -7.01 8.99
C GLU A 1 -16.03 -7.39 7.53
N GLY A 2 -15.69 -8.58 7.04
CA GLY A 2 -16.09 -9.02 5.69
C GLY A 2 -15.37 -8.31 4.52
N ILE A 3 -14.40 -7.45 4.82
CA ILE A 3 -13.60 -6.71 3.83
C ILE A 3 -12.58 -7.67 3.19
N LYS A 4 -12.59 -7.76 1.86
CA LYS A 4 -11.56 -8.48 1.11
C LYS A 4 -10.31 -7.61 1.01
N VAL A 5 -9.26 -7.99 1.72
CA VAL A 5 -7.97 -7.29 1.74
C VAL A 5 -6.83 -8.29 1.59
N GLY A 6 -5.77 -7.89 0.89
CA GLY A 6 -4.53 -8.65 0.75
C GLY A 6 -3.34 -7.86 1.30
N LEU A 7 -2.26 -8.56 1.67
CA LEU A 7 -1.03 -7.95 2.16
C LEU A 7 0.14 -8.38 1.28
N ILE A 8 0.82 -7.39 0.68
CA ILE A 8 2.14 -7.59 0.08
C ILE A 8 3.16 -7.07 1.09
N ARG A 9 4.03 -7.96 1.57
CA ARG A 9 5.13 -7.62 2.48
C ARG A 9 6.47 -7.87 1.80
N PRO A 10 7.10 -6.84 1.19
CA PRO A 10 8.46 -6.97 0.67
C PRO A 10 9.40 -7.40 1.79
N LYS A 11 10.15 -8.50 1.58
CA LYS A 11 11.23 -8.93 2.51
C LYS A 11 12.58 -8.34 2.12
N THR A 12 12.72 -7.96 0.87
CA THR A 12 13.95 -7.43 0.28
C THR A 12 13.62 -6.09 -0.36
N LEU A 13 14.44 -5.07 -0.11
CA LEU A 13 14.26 -3.74 -0.71
C LEU A 13 14.60 -3.76 -2.20
N TYR A 14 15.67 -4.47 -2.56
CA TYR A 14 16.09 -4.64 -3.94
C TYR A 14 16.52 -6.10 -4.20
N PRO A 15 16.06 -6.74 -5.28
CA PRO A 15 15.19 -6.21 -6.33
C PRO A 15 13.76 -5.96 -5.84
N PHE A 16 13.17 -4.81 -6.23
CA PHE A 16 11.82 -4.44 -5.84
C PHE A 16 10.77 -5.26 -6.63
N PRO A 17 9.66 -5.73 -6.01
CA PRO A 17 8.74 -6.70 -6.61
C PRO A 17 7.72 -6.05 -7.58
N PHE A 18 8.22 -5.38 -8.62
CA PHE A 18 7.38 -4.67 -9.61
C PHE A 18 6.32 -5.57 -10.25
N LYS A 19 6.70 -6.77 -10.69
CA LYS A 19 5.81 -7.71 -11.37
C LYS A 19 4.63 -8.12 -10.48
N GLN A 20 4.92 -8.49 -9.24
CA GLN A 20 3.92 -8.98 -8.29
C GLN A 20 2.93 -7.87 -7.89
N ILE A 21 3.43 -6.63 -7.73
CA ILE A 21 2.57 -5.47 -7.48
C ILE A 21 1.68 -5.20 -8.70
N ASN A 22 2.24 -5.24 -9.92
CA ASN A 22 1.46 -5.00 -11.14
C ASN A 22 0.35 -6.05 -11.36
N GLU A 23 0.63 -7.33 -11.10
CA GLU A 23 -0.35 -8.43 -11.18
C GLU A 23 -1.42 -8.37 -10.07
N ALA A 24 -1.05 -7.89 -8.88
CA ALA A 24 -1.99 -7.69 -7.80
C ALA A 24 -2.96 -6.53 -8.08
N ALA A 25 -2.49 -5.49 -8.79
CA ALA A 25 -3.30 -4.35 -9.20
C ALA A 25 -4.49 -4.74 -10.07
N ASP A 26 -4.40 -5.84 -10.83
CA ASP A 26 -5.52 -6.35 -11.65
C ASP A 26 -6.68 -6.94 -10.82
N LYS A 27 -6.48 -7.15 -9.52
CA LYS A 27 -7.41 -7.89 -8.64
C LYS A 27 -7.99 -7.04 -7.51
N VAL A 28 -7.56 -5.79 -7.36
CA VAL A 28 -7.94 -4.91 -6.26
C VAL A 28 -8.51 -3.60 -6.79
N LYS A 29 -9.21 -2.85 -5.94
CA LYS A 29 -9.75 -1.52 -6.29
C LYS A 29 -8.74 -0.40 -6.06
N PHE A 30 -7.83 -0.58 -5.11
CA PHE A 30 -6.78 0.35 -4.76
C PHE A 30 -5.65 -0.39 -4.03
N MET A 31 -4.51 0.28 -3.88
CA MET A 31 -3.45 -0.13 -2.97
C MET A 31 -3.17 0.95 -1.94
N LEU A 32 -2.77 0.53 -0.74
CA LEU A 32 -2.32 1.43 0.31
C LEU A 32 -0.92 1.02 0.75
N THR A 33 -0.02 1.99 0.76
CA THR A 33 1.35 1.83 1.22
C THR A 33 1.47 2.39 2.63
N ALA A 34 1.84 1.55 3.59
CA ALA A 34 2.07 1.96 4.98
C ALA A 34 3.57 2.05 5.22
N GLU A 35 4.10 3.24 5.53
CA GLU A 35 5.53 3.46 5.67
C GLU A 35 5.91 4.25 6.92
N LEU A 36 6.98 3.85 7.59
CA LEU A 36 7.64 4.66 8.62
C LEU A 36 8.64 5.64 7.98
N SER A 37 8.22 6.28 6.88
CA SER A 37 9.00 7.19 6.05
C SER A 37 8.09 8.29 5.48
N MET A 38 8.66 9.27 4.78
CA MET A 38 7.91 10.31 4.05
C MET A 38 7.69 9.94 2.58
N GLY A 39 7.51 8.65 2.27
CA GLY A 39 7.14 8.18 0.94
C GLY A 39 8.32 7.70 0.09
N GLN A 40 9.30 7.05 0.71
CA GLN A 40 10.45 6.51 -0.01
C GLN A 40 10.06 5.42 -1.01
N MET A 41 9.12 4.54 -0.67
CA MET A 41 8.79 3.36 -1.49
C MET A 41 7.47 3.49 -2.26
N VAL A 42 6.57 4.39 -1.85
CA VAL A 42 5.27 4.58 -2.50
C VAL A 42 5.43 4.97 -3.97
N HIS A 43 6.52 5.65 -4.32
CA HIS A 43 6.83 5.99 -5.72
C HIS A 43 7.09 4.73 -6.56
N ASP A 44 7.85 3.76 -6.05
CA ASP A 44 8.04 2.47 -6.73
C ASP A 44 6.73 1.67 -6.83
N VAL A 45 5.88 1.73 -5.81
CA VAL A 45 4.55 1.09 -5.86
C VAL A 45 3.68 1.76 -6.92
N ARG A 46 3.63 3.10 -6.99
CA ARG A 46 2.92 3.83 -8.04
C ARG A 46 3.44 3.47 -9.44
N LEU A 47 4.76 3.39 -9.58
CA LEU A 47 5.41 2.99 -10.83
C LEU A 47 5.05 1.54 -11.20
N ALA A 48 5.10 0.62 -10.25
CA ALA A 48 4.72 -0.78 -10.44
C ALA A 48 3.24 -0.95 -10.81
N VAL A 49 2.35 -0.18 -10.19
CA VAL A 49 0.91 -0.18 -10.48
C VAL A 49 0.63 0.43 -11.86
N ASN A 50 1.44 1.39 -12.31
CA ASN A 50 1.35 2.02 -13.62
C ASN A 50 -0.07 2.55 -13.92
N GLY A 51 -0.69 3.18 -12.93
CA GLY A 51 -2.01 3.81 -13.07
C GLY A 51 -3.21 2.86 -13.15
N LYS A 52 -3.03 1.53 -13.03
CA LYS A 52 -4.17 0.57 -13.05
C LYS A 52 -5.20 0.83 -11.95
N VAL A 53 -4.74 1.22 -10.77
CA VAL A 53 -5.57 1.53 -9.60
C VAL A 53 -4.95 2.70 -8.81
N PRO A 54 -5.75 3.46 -8.04
CA PRO A 54 -5.20 4.46 -7.13
C PRO A 54 -4.28 3.82 -6.09
N VAL A 55 -3.19 4.50 -5.80
CA VAL A 55 -2.24 4.14 -4.74
C VAL A 55 -2.25 5.23 -3.68
N TYR A 56 -2.71 4.87 -2.49
CA TYR A 56 -2.72 5.75 -1.32
C TYR A 56 -1.47 5.54 -0.47
N PHE A 57 -1.16 6.56 0.31
CA PHE A 57 0.00 6.61 1.19
C PHE A 57 -0.45 6.87 2.62
N TYR A 58 -0.04 6.00 3.52
CA TYR A 58 -0.21 6.15 4.95
C TYR A 58 1.18 6.14 5.60
N GLY A 59 1.80 7.32 5.66
CA GLY A 59 3.15 7.51 6.17
C GLY A 59 3.18 8.15 7.56
N ARG A 60 4.21 7.81 8.35
CA ARG A 60 4.64 8.62 9.50
C ARG A 60 6.15 8.64 9.62
N ALA A 61 6.70 9.73 10.15
CA ALA A 61 8.12 9.87 10.44
C ALA A 61 8.37 9.88 11.97
N GLY A 62 9.61 9.64 12.40
CA GLY A 62 10.02 9.87 13.79
C GLY A 62 9.89 8.68 14.75
N GLY A 63 9.90 7.43 14.26
CA GLY A 63 10.08 6.23 15.10
C GLY A 63 8.82 5.71 15.80
N MET A 64 7.67 6.36 15.64
CA MET A 64 6.38 5.82 16.10
C MET A 64 5.92 4.69 15.16
N ILE A 65 5.63 3.52 15.72
CA ILE A 65 5.13 2.36 14.96
C ILE A 65 3.62 2.50 14.74
N PHE A 66 3.11 1.87 13.68
CA PHE A 66 1.67 1.78 13.44
C PHE A 66 1.01 0.77 14.37
N GLU A 67 -0.11 1.16 14.99
CA GLU A 67 -1.02 0.21 15.60
C GLU A 67 -1.85 -0.50 14.51
N PRO A 68 -2.16 -1.81 14.66
CA PRO A 68 -2.95 -2.54 13.66
C PRO A 68 -4.29 -1.89 13.34
N LYS A 69 -4.91 -1.23 14.33
CA LYS A 69 -6.18 -0.50 14.16
C LYS A 69 -6.02 0.69 13.22
N GLU A 70 -4.90 1.41 13.29
CA GLU A 70 -4.63 2.56 12.42
C GLU A 70 -4.54 2.14 10.96
N ILE A 71 -3.87 1.01 10.68
CA ILE A 71 -3.81 0.45 9.33
C ILE A 71 -5.19 0.02 8.83
N SER A 72 -5.97 -0.64 9.68
CA SER A 72 -7.34 -1.05 9.35
C SER A 72 -8.23 0.15 9.03
N ASP A 73 -8.17 1.21 9.85
CA ASP A 73 -8.95 2.42 9.66
C ASP A 73 -8.52 3.19 8.41
N ALA A 74 -7.22 3.25 8.11
CA ALA A 74 -6.69 3.84 6.88
C ALA A 74 -7.12 3.07 5.62
N VAL A 75 -7.23 1.74 5.67
CA VAL A 75 -7.80 0.97 4.55
C VAL A 75 -9.28 1.28 4.39
N LYS A 76 -10.03 1.39 5.49
CA LYS A 76 -11.48 1.65 5.45
C LYS A 76 -11.83 3.01 4.86
N SER A 77 -11.02 4.05 5.11
CA SER A 77 -11.26 5.39 4.56
C SER A 77 -11.24 5.45 3.04
N HIS A 78 -10.67 4.43 2.37
CA HIS A 78 -10.56 4.36 0.90
C HIS A 78 -11.42 3.28 0.25
N LEU A 79 -12.28 2.57 0.99
CA LEU A 79 -13.15 1.52 0.41
C LEU A 79 -14.15 2.05 -0.62
N GLY A 80 -14.44 3.36 -0.59
CA GLY A 80 -15.30 4.06 -1.56
C GLY A 80 -14.65 4.35 -2.91
N GLY A 81 -13.32 4.30 -3.02
CA GLY A 81 -12.58 4.50 -4.28
C GLY A 81 -12.47 5.95 -4.77
N GLU A 82 -12.46 6.93 -3.86
CA GLU A 82 -12.07 8.32 -4.16
C GLU A 82 -10.62 8.62 -3.72
#